data_AF-A0A925XG57-F1
#
_entry.id   AF-A0A925XG57-F1
#
_cell.length_a   1.000
_cell.length_b   1.000
_cell.length_c   1.000
_cell.angle_alpha   90.00
_cell.angle_beta   90.00
_cell.angle_gamma   90.00
#
_symmetry.space_group_name_H-M   'P 1'
#
loop_
_entity.id
_entity.type
_entity.pdbx_description
1 polymer ?
#
loop_
_entity_poly.entity_id
_entity_poly.type
_entity_poly.pdbx_seq_one_letter_code
_entity_poly.pdbx_strand_id
1 'polypeptide(L)'
;MSHRLGSPIALAVIALVLSAVAFASKPHELAGTWVVDVSRIEQPNPPKSVTLTLAEADAGTFKMSIDIETPDGQIMHAGGVFKPDGSAVRVQGSMDVDVVSMMMPNSRTLVMGGGFGGKPASSRVWTLADDGKEMVEIAIRHLPDGTPYMRRFHWKRK
;
A
#
# COMPACT_ATOMS: atom_id res chain seq x y z
N MET A 1 -2.87 13.47 -81.82
CA MET A 1 -3.86 14.11 -80.94
C MET A 1 -4.46 13.01 -80.06
N SER A 2 -3.87 12.69 -78.91
CA SER A 2 -3.91 13.41 -77.62
C SER A 2 -5.13 13.02 -76.75
N HIS A 3 -4.84 12.22 -75.71
CA HIS A 3 -5.42 12.25 -74.34
C HIS A 3 -6.89 11.82 -74.16
N ARG A 4 -7.32 11.06 -73.12
CA ARG A 4 -6.77 10.74 -71.79
C ARG A 4 -7.41 9.45 -71.25
N LEU A 5 -6.60 8.58 -70.64
CA LEU A 5 -7.04 7.51 -69.73
C LEU A 5 -7.49 8.16 -68.41
N GLY A 6 -8.75 7.96 -68.00
CA GLY A 6 -9.24 8.28 -66.66
C GLY A 6 -9.19 7.03 -65.79
N SER A 7 -8.20 6.94 -64.91
CA SER A 7 -8.09 5.88 -63.91
C SER A 7 -8.87 6.30 -62.66
N PRO A 8 -9.87 5.55 -62.18
CA PRO A 8 -10.49 5.82 -60.89
C PRO A 8 -9.54 5.35 -59.79
N ILE A 9 -9.00 6.30 -59.03
CA ILE A 9 -8.25 6.05 -57.79
C ILE A 9 -9.23 5.43 -56.79
N ALA A 10 -9.11 4.13 -56.55
CA ALA A 10 -9.79 3.45 -55.45
C ALA A 10 -9.10 3.85 -54.14
N LEU A 11 -9.76 4.69 -53.34
CA LEU A 11 -9.32 5.05 -52.00
C LEU A 11 -9.72 3.94 -51.02
N ALA A 12 -8.81 3.03 -50.72
CA ALA A 12 -8.99 2.03 -49.67
C ALA A 12 -8.69 2.67 -48.30
N VAL A 13 -9.73 2.95 -47.51
CA VAL A 13 -9.60 3.37 -46.11
C VAL A 13 -9.30 2.13 -45.27
N ILE A 14 -8.05 1.95 -44.86
CA ILE A 14 -7.66 0.95 -43.86
C ILE A 14 -8.00 1.53 -42.49
N ALA A 15 -9.09 1.07 -41.88
CA ALA A 15 -9.41 1.36 -40.49
C ALA A 15 -8.45 0.59 -39.58
N LEU A 16 -7.46 1.29 -39.02
CA LEU A 16 -6.55 0.73 -38.02
C LEU A 16 -7.32 0.61 -36.70
N VAL A 17 -7.83 -0.58 -36.39
CA VAL A 17 -8.44 -0.87 -35.08
C VAL A 17 -7.31 -0.94 -34.05
N LEU A 18 -7.08 0.16 -33.32
CA LEU A 18 -6.21 0.18 -32.15
C LEU A 18 -6.88 -0.63 -31.04
N SER A 19 -6.60 -1.93 -30.96
CA SER A 19 -6.85 -2.71 -29.75
C SER A 19 -5.92 -2.18 -28.66
N ALA A 20 -6.45 -1.33 -27.77
CA ALA A 20 -5.74 -0.98 -26.55
C ALA A 20 -5.55 -2.28 -25.74
N VAL A 21 -4.32 -2.81 -25.75
CA VAL A 21 -3.90 -3.81 -24.78
C VAL A 21 -3.95 -3.13 -23.42
N ALA A 22 -4.98 -3.47 -22.63
CA ALA A 22 -4.99 -3.15 -21.22
C ALA A 22 -3.90 -4.00 -20.56
N PHE A 23 -2.75 -3.40 -20.27
CA PHE A 23 -1.78 -4.01 -19.38
C PHE A 23 -2.46 -4.11 -18.00
N ALA A 24 -2.87 -5.32 -17.61
CA ALA A 24 -3.19 -5.58 -16.21
C ALA A 24 -1.96 -5.18 -15.39
N SER A 25 -2.10 -4.20 -14.50
CA SER A 25 -1.03 -3.86 -13.56
C SER A 25 -0.72 -5.13 -12.79
N LYS A 26 0.56 -5.54 -12.76
CA LYS A 26 0.96 -6.62 -11.85
C LYS A 26 0.57 -6.19 -10.44
N PRO A 27 -0.12 -7.06 -9.68
CA PRO A 27 -0.53 -6.71 -8.34
C PRO A 27 0.70 -6.35 -7.51
N HIS A 28 0.57 -5.37 -6.63
CA HIS A 28 1.65 -5.00 -5.74
C HIS A 28 2.08 -6.22 -4.90
N GLU A 29 3.39 -6.51 -4.80
CA GLU A 29 3.88 -7.79 -4.27
C GLU A 29 3.63 -7.94 -2.76
N LEU A 30 3.36 -6.82 -2.06
CA LEU A 30 2.93 -6.85 -0.66
C LEU A 30 1.45 -7.23 -0.49
N ALA A 31 0.64 -7.34 -1.55
CA ALA A 31 -0.74 -7.79 -1.42
C ALA A 31 -0.79 -9.20 -0.78
N GLY A 32 -1.70 -9.39 0.17
CA GLY A 32 -1.84 -10.61 0.96
C GLY A 32 -2.00 -10.33 2.46
N THR A 33 -1.92 -11.40 3.24
CA THR A 33 -2.01 -11.35 4.70
C THR A 33 -0.65 -11.63 5.33
N TRP A 34 -0.32 -10.86 6.36
CA TRP A 34 0.97 -10.81 7.02
C TRP A 34 0.78 -10.84 8.52
N VAL A 35 1.69 -11.51 9.22
CA VAL A 35 1.71 -11.58 10.68
C VAL A 35 3.06 -11.14 11.21
N VAL A 36 3.07 -10.34 12.27
CA VAL A 36 4.31 -9.96 12.95
C VAL A 36 4.88 -11.15 13.71
N ASP A 37 6.19 -11.35 13.61
CA ASP A 37 6.94 -12.22 14.50
C ASP A 37 7.10 -11.55 15.87
N VAL A 38 6.09 -11.72 16.73
CA VAL A 38 6.02 -11.07 18.04
C VAL A 38 7.16 -11.49 18.98
N SER A 39 7.79 -12.64 18.72
CA SER A 39 8.95 -13.12 19.49
C SER A 39 10.19 -12.23 19.35
N ARG A 40 10.21 -11.38 18.32
CA ARG A 40 11.31 -10.45 18.01
C ARG A 40 11.03 -9.01 18.46
N ILE A 41 9.91 -8.76 19.14
CA ILE A 41 9.57 -7.43 19.64
C ILE A 41 10.23 -7.21 21.01
N GLU A 42 11.23 -6.34 21.04
CA GLU A 42 11.91 -5.94 22.27
C GLU A 42 11.17 -4.78 22.96
N GLN A 43 10.02 -5.08 23.58
CA GLN A 43 9.31 -4.14 24.43
C GLN A 43 8.62 -4.86 25.60
N PRO A 44 8.38 -4.18 26.74
CA PRO A 44 7.51 -4.73 27.77
C PRO A 44 6.09 -4.97 27.23
N ASN A 45 5.52 -6.12 27.53
CA ASN A 45 4.14 -6.51 27.15
C ASN A 45 3.88 -6.32 25.63
N PRO A 46 4.55 -7.08 24.75
CA PRO A 46 4.27 -7.03 23.32
C PRO A 46 2.84 -7.53 23.03
N PRO A 47 2.21 -7.11 21.92
CA PRO A 47 0.93 -7.66 21.50
C PRO A 47 1.03 -9.18 21.32
N LYS A 48 -0.07 -9.89 21.57
CA LYS A 48 -0.17 -11.33 21.35
C LYS A 48 -0.11 -11.68 19.86
N SER A 49 -0.74 -10.84 19.03
CA SER A 49 -0.70 -10.98 17.58
C SER A 49 -0.89 -9.63 16.90
N VAL A 50 -0.30 -9.49 15.72
CA VAL A 50 -0.56 -8.38 14.80
C VAL A 50 -0.73 -8.98 13.42
N THR A 51 -1.87 -8.76 12.80
CA THR A 51 -2.18 -9.22 11.43
C THR A 51 -2.45 -8.01 10.55
N LEU A 52 -1.83 -7.97 9.38
CA LEU A 52 -2.08 -6.99 8.34
C LEU A 52 -2.61 -7.71 7.10
N THR A 53 -3.72 -7.25 6.55
CA THR A 53 -4.21 -7.66 5.22
C THR A 53 -4.17 -6.45 4.30
N LEU A 54 -3.50 -6.60 3.15
CA LEU A 54 -3.46 -5.62 2.09
C LEU A 54 -4.03 -6.25 0.82
N ALA A 55 -5.05 -5.64 0.26
CA ALA A 55 -5.69 -6.10 -0.97
C ALA A 55 -5.94 -4.92 -1.90
N GLU A 56 -5.85 -5.16 -3.21
CA GLU A 56 -6.45 -4.25 -4.19
C GLU A 56 -7.95 -4.21 -3.96
N ALA A 57 -8.52 -3.01 -3.97
CA ALA A 57 -9.95 -2.80 -3.77
C ALA A 57 -10.61 -2.49 -5.12
N ASP A 58 -10.56 -1.22 -5.54
CA ASP A 58 -11.07 -0.73 -6.82
C ASP A 58 -9.90 -0.23 -7.69
N ALA A 59 -10.21 0.37 -8.85
CA ALA A 59 -9.23 0.87 -9.84
C ALA A 59 -8.07 1.69 -9.23
N GLY A 60 -6.98 1.01 -8.90
CA GLY A 60 -5.76 1.59 -8.33
C GLY A 60 -5.82 1.95 -6.85
N THR A 61 -6.80 1.44 -6.08
CA THR A 61 -6.86 1.64 -4.62
C THR A 61 -6.53 0.37 -3.86
N PHE A 62 -6.04 0.53 -2.63
CA PHE A 62 -5.70 -0.57 -1.74
C PHE A 62 -6.53 -0.48 -0.46
N LYS A 63 -7.21 -1.59 -0.12
CA LYS A 63 -7.80 -1.78 1.20
C LYS A 63 -6.74 -2.38 2.11
N MET A 64 -6.50 -1.72 3.24
CA MET A 64 -5.65 -2.22 4.31
C MET A 64 -6.50 -2.45 5.56
N SER A 65 -6.28 -3.57 6.23
CA SER A 65 -6.87 -3.91 7.53
C SER A 65 -5.78 -4.42 8.45
N ILE A 66 -5.78 -3.94 9.70
CA ILE A 66 -4.81 -4.27 10.73
C ILE A 66 -5.59 -4.67 11.98
N ASP A 67 -5.31 -5.89 12.44
CA ASP A 67 -5.83 -6.41 13.69
C ASP A 67 -4.68 -6.56 14.69
N ILE A 68 -4.82 -5.98 15.87
CA ILE A 68 -3.84 -6.09 16.95
C ILE A 68 -4.54 -6.72 18.14
N GLU A 69 -4.06 -7.89 18.56
CA GLU A 69 -4.46 -8.48 19.84
C GLU A 69 -3.51 -7.99 20.92
N THR A 70 -4.03 -7.20 21.85
CA THR A 70 -3.28 -6.61 22.95
C THR A 70 -2.88 -7.67 24.00
N PRO A 71 -1.94 -7.37 24.91
CA PRO A 71 -1.53 -8.30 25.96
C PRO A 71 -2.69 -8.81 26.84
N ASP A 72 -3.69 -7.97 27.08
CA ASP A 72 -4.91 -8.30 27.83
C ASP A 72 -5.98 -9.04 27.00
N GLY A 73 -5.72 -9.28 25.71
CA GLY A 73 -6.60 -10.03 24.81
C GLY A 73 -7.70 -9.20 24.13
N GLN A 74 -7.67 -7.87 24.24
CA GLN A 74 -8.55 -7.02 23.44
C GLN A 74 -8.08 -7.01 21.99
N ILE A 75 -9.03 -6.92 21.05
CA ILE A 75 -8.73 -6.80 19.64
C ILE A 75 -8.99 -5.37 19.19
N MET A 76 -7.94 -4.72 18.70
CA MET A 76 -8.02 -3.42 18.05
C MET A 76 -8.06 -3.60 16.54
N HIS A 77 -8.97 -2.89 15.88
CA HIS A 77 -9.11 -2.88 14.43
C HIS A 77 -8.77 -1.51 13.87
N ALA A 78 -7.88 -1.48 12.87
CA ALA A 78 -7.56 -0.28 12.10
C ALA A 78 -7.55 -0.60 10.61
N GLY A 79 -7.84 0.40 9.76
CA GLY A 79 -7.81 0.17 8.33
C GLY A 79 -8.45 1.29 7.53
N GLY A 80 -8.47 1.10 6.22
CA GLY A 80 -9.04 2.06 5.28
C GLY A 80 -8.81 1.64 3.83
N VAL A 81 -9.33 2.46 2.92
CA VAL A 81 -9.07 2.35 1.48
C VAL A 81 -8.24 3.56 1.07
N PHE A 82 -7.11 3.32 0.41
CA PHE A 82 -6.10 4.32 0.11
C PHE A 82 -5.76 4.33 -1.37
N LYS A 83 -5.45 5.51 -1.90
CA LYS A 83 -4.71 5.64 -3.15
C LYS A 83 -3.21 5.59 -2.84
N PRO A 84 -2.39 4.85 -3.61
CA PRO A 84 -0.95 4.77 -3.39
C PRO A 84 -0.20 5.96 -4.00
N ASP A 85 -0.78 7.17 -3.95
CA ASP A 85 -0.28 8.40 -4.58
C ASP A 85 0.18 9.47 -3.57
N GLY A 86 0.17 9.14 -2.27
CA GLY A 86 0.54 10.04 -1.18
C GLY A 86 -0.59 10.98 -0.72
N SER A 87 -1.77 10.93 -1.33
CA SER A 87 -2.91 11.71 -0.87
C SER A 87 -3.36 11.26 0.53
N ALA A 88 -3.72 12.23 1.36
CA ALA A 88 -4.15 12.00 2.73
C ALA A 88 -5.66 11.72 2.78
N VAL A 89 -6.05 10.71 3.54
CA VAL A 89 -7.44 10.34 3.84
C VAL A 89 -7.67 10.32 5.33
N ARG A 90 -8.85 10.79 5.76
CA ARG A 90 -9.28 10.65 7.15
C ARG A 90 -9.67 9.21 7.44
N VAL A 91 -9.21 8.72 8.58
CA VAL A 91 -9.51 7.36 9.05
C VAL A 91 -10.21 7.44 10.41
N GLN A 92 -11.07 6.47 10.69
CA GLN A 92 -11.75 6.32 11.98
C GLN A 92 -11.38 4.97 12.60
N GLY A 93 -11.51 4.84 13.93
CA GLY A 93 -11.26 3.58 14.64
C GLY A 93 -9.80 3.33 15.05
N SER A 94 -8.85 4.17 14.60
CA SER A 94 -7.49 4.16 15.13
C SER A 94 -7.34 5.14 16.30
N MET A 95 -6.71 4.71 17.38
CA MET A 95 -6.40 5.58 18.53
C MET A 95 -5.17 6.47 18.29
N ASP A 96 -4.33 6.09 17.33
CA ASP A 96 -3.00 6.69 17.12
C ASP A 96 -2.96 7.68 15.94
N VAL A 97 -3.95 7.64 15.05
CA VAL A 97 -3.99 8.45 13.82
C VAL A 97 -5.43 8.80 13.42
N ASP A 98 -5.67 10.03 12.96
CA ASP A 98 -6.95 10.50 12.40
C ASP A 98 -6.86 10.80 10.89
N VAL A 99 -5.64 10.90 10.36
CA VAL A 99 -5.33 11.09 8.95
C VAL A 99 -4.15 10.21 8.55
N VAL A 100 -4.25 9.60 7.37
CA VAL A 100 -3.26 8.66 6.86
C VAL A 100 -3.05 8.89 5.36
N SER A 101 -1.80 8.79 4.91
CA SER A 101 -1.46 8.74 3.49
C SER A 101 -0.70 7.45 3.17
N MET A 102 -0.77 7.04 1.90
CA MET A 102 -0.13 5.82 1.40
C MET A 102 0.62 6.11 0.10
N MET A 103 1.82 5.55 -0.06
CA MET A 103 2.61 5.60 -1.28
C MET A 103 3.25 4.23 -1.54
N MET A 104 3.26 3.79 -2.79
CA MET A 104 3.97 2.58 -3.23
C MET A 104 5.00 2.95 -4.30
N PRO A 105 6.24 3.32 -3.91
CA PRO A 105 7.25 3.81 -4.87
C PRO A 105 7.75 2.74 -5.85
N ASN A 106 7.54 1.45 -5.54
CA ASN A 106 7.83 0.31 -6.39
C ASN A 106 6.92 -0.86 -5.97
N SER A 107 6.99 -2.02 -6.63
CA SER A 107 6.12 -3.18 -6.35
C SER A 107 6.37 -3.86 -4.99
N ARG A 108 7.45 -3.52 -4.29
CA ARG A 108 7.98 -4.20 -3.10
C ARG A 108 8.13 -3.27 -1.90
N THR A 109 7.60 -2.06 -1.96
CA THR A 109 7.73 -1.07 -0.88
C THR A 109 6.41 -0.34 -0.68
N LEU A 110 5.96 -0.29 0.57
CA LEU A 110 4.82 0.51 1.02
C LEU A 110 5.34 1.54 2.02
N VAL A 111 4.97 2.81 1.81
CA VAL A 111 5.25 3.91 2.73
C VAL A 111 3.93 4.49 3.20
N MET A 112 3.80 4.72 4.50
CA MET A 112 2.63 5.39 5.07
C MET A 112 3.04 6.50 6.02
N GLY A 113 2.31 7.60 5.94
CA GLY A 113 2.37 8.70 6.90
C GLY A 113 1.08 8.76 7.69
N GLY A 114 1.18 9.02 8.99
CA GLY A 114 0.06 9.15 9.92
C GLY A 114 0.15 10.45 10.70
N GLY A 115 -0.96 11.16 10.77
CA GLY A 115 -1.13 12.34 11.62
C GLY A 115 -2.23 12.12 12.66
N PHE A 116 -2.16 12.89 13.74
CA PHE A 116 -3.21 12.98 14.75
C PHE A 116 -3.36 14.43 15.23
N GLY A 117 -4.57 14.99 15.16
CA GLY A 117 -4.83 16.36 15.66
C GLY A 117 -3.97 17.43 14.98
N GLY A 118 -3.63 17.23 13.71
CA GLY A 118 -2.78 18.15 12.93
C GLY A 118 -1.27 18.02 13.18
N LYS A 119 -0.81 17.04 13.96
CA LYS A 119 0.61 16.77 14.22
C LYS A 119 1.06 15.45 13.60
N PRO A 120 2.34 15.31 13.18
CA PRO A 120 2.88 14.02 12.77
C PRO A 120 2.82 13.01 13.92
N ALA A 121 2.22 11.85 13.67
CA ALA A 121 2.08 10.79 14.67
C ALA A 121 3.03 9.62 14.38
N SER A 122 3.06 9.13 13.14
CA SER A 122 3.99 8.08 12.73
C SER A 122 4.30 8.11 11.24
N SER A 123 5.46 7.59 10.87
CA SER A 123 5.76 7.17 9.50
C SER A 123 6.15 5.71 9.51
N ARG A 124 5.74 4.95 8.50
CA ARG A 124 6.00 3.50 8.43
C ARG A 124 6.43 3.12 7.03
N VAL A 125 7.41 2.24 6.93
CA VAL A 125 7.94 1.72 5.68
C VAL A 125 7.98 0.20 5.76
N TRP A 126 7.29 -0.48 4.86
CA TRP A 126 7.34 -1.91 4.69
C TRP A 126 8.12 -2.25 3.41
N THR A 127 9.08 -3.16 3.53
CA THR A 127 9.88 -3.64 2.41
C THR A 127 9.80 -5.16 2.36
N LEU A 128 9.43 -5.68 1.18
CA LEU A 128 9.32 -7.11 0.93
C LEU A 128 10.70 -7.72 0.61
N ALA A 129 11.04 -8.82 1.28
CA ALA A 129 12.25 -9.59 0.98
C ALA A 129 12.17 -10.24 -0.41
N ASP A 130 13.33 -10.60 -0.98
CA ASP A 130 13.44 -11.14 -2.35
C ASP A 130 12.57 -12.40 -2.58
N ASP A 131 12.41 -13.23 -1.55
CA ASP A 131 11.63 -14.46 -1.58
C ASP A 131 10.10 -14.26 -1.54
N GLY A 132 9.63 -13.02 -1.27
CA GLY A 132 8.21 -12.67 -1.18
C GLY A 132 7.49 -13.23 0.05
N LYS A 133 8.20 -13.88 0.99
CA LYS A 133 7.65 -14.56 2.17
C LYS A 133 7.86 -13.78 3.46
N GLU A 134 8.88 -12.93 3.49
CA GLU A 134 9.19 -12.07 4.62
C GLU A 134 9.09 -10.59 4.26
N MET A 135 8.79 -9.78 5.26
CA MET A 135 8.69 -8.33 5.14
C MET A 135 9.29 -7.68 6.38
N VAL A 136 10.01 -6.59 6.20
CA VAL A 136 10.48 -5.74 7.31
C VAL A 136 9.67 -4.46 7.31
N GLU A 137 9.16 -4.08 8.48
CA GLU A 137 8.61 -2.76 8.73
C GLU A 137 9.58 -1.93 9.56
N ILE A 138 9.77 -0.67 9.16
CA ILE A 138 10.40 0.35 9.97
C ILE A 138 9.34 1.37 10.35
N ALA A 139 9.03 1.48 11.63
CA ALA A 139 8.12 2.48 12.18
C ALA A 139 8.92 3.60 12.86
N ILE A 140 8.64 4.83 12.46
CA ILE A 140 9.19 6.06 13.02
C ILE A 140 8.09 6.71 13.84
N ARG A 141 8.38 7.02 15.10
CA ARG A 141 7.49 7.73 16.02
C ARG A 141 8.27 8.78 16.79
N HIS A 142 7.57 9.65 17.50
CA HIS A 142 8.17 10.67 18.35
C HIS A 142 7.81 10.43 19.82
N LEU A 143 8.74 10.73 20.72
CA LEU A 143 8.50 10.85 22.15
C LEU A 143 7.72 12.16 22.44
N PRO A 144 7.18 12.34 23.67
CA PRO A 144 6.43 13.57 24.01
C PRO A 144 7.23 14.87 23.86
N ASP A 145 8.56 14.80 23.98
CA ASP A 145 9.49 15.93 23.76
C ASP A 145 9.78 16.19 22.27
N GLY A 146 9.23 15.37 21.36
CA GLY A 146 9.44 15.45 19.92
C GLY A 146 10.65 14.65 19.42
N THR A 147 11.40 13.96 20.28
CA THR A 147 12.56 13.16 19.87
C THR A 147 12.10 11.96 19.02
N PRO A 148 12.61 11.78 17.79
CA PRO A 148 12.25 10.63 16.96
C PRO A 148 12.91 9.35 17.47
N TYR A 149 12.22 8.23 17.36
CA TYR A 149 12.77 6.90 17.55
C TYR A 149 12.22 5.94 16.49
N MET A 150 12.96 4.87 16.23
CA MET A 150 12.64 3.88 15.21
C MET A 150 12.43 2.52 15.83
N ARG A 151 11.49 1.75 15.30
CA ARG A 151 11.28 0.34 15.62
C ARG A 151 11.28 -0.49 14.35
N ARG A 152 11.81 -1.70 14.45
CA ARG A 152 11.78 -2.69 13.38
C ARG A 152 10.80 -3.79 13.74
N PHE A 153 9.92 -4.15 12.82
CA PHE A 153 9.08 -5.34 12.94
C PHE A 153 9.41 -6.31 11.80
N HIS A 154 9.39 -7.59 12.13
CA HIS A 154 9.57 -8.68 11.17
C HIS A 154 8.21 -9.29 10.91
N TRP A 155 7.87 -9.45 9.64
CA TRP A 155 6.59 -9.98 9.20
C TRP A 155 6.80 -11.24 8.37
N LYS A 156 5.89 -12.19 8.53
CA LYS A 156 5.81 -13.39 7.70
C LYS A 156 4.48 -13.41 6.98
N ARG A 157 4.50 -13.88 5.74
CA ARG A 157 3.26 -14.12 4.99
C ARG A 157 2.49 -15.26 5.67
N LYS A 158 1.18 -15.06 5.82
CA LYS A 158 0.27 -16.06 6.38
C LYS A 158 -0.15 -17.08 5.32
#